data_AF-M4S2D6-F1
#
_entry.id   AF-M4S2D6-F1
#
_cell.length_a   1.000
_cell.length_b   1.000
_cell.length_c   1.000
_cell.angle_alpha   90.00
_cell.angle_beta   90.00
_cell.angle_gamma   90.00
#
_symmetry.space_group_name_H-M   'P 1'
#
loop_
_entity.id
_entity.type
_entity.pdbx_description
1 polymer ?
#
loop_
_entity_poly.entity_id
_entity_poly.type
_entity_poly.pdbx_seq_one_letter_code
_entity_poly.pdbx_strand_id
1 'polypeptide(L)'
;MAREPAGDRTRTASVGPDRIHELARRRACDEALVIDRLVETLRLASFRSFLASTVVSMSAIVPSVLDMVGSDVPSALQRIRPGHLWPRSTSRAGRSPASSALGRKDLVWPMRIGDAVMADGILAWVEAAILGSSLDIVLRAGGVELATYAGVARLQVDDRLPDTVLSACEGRPLDQIVDHPLLRGRGYVVDGAYQARDASVLTFDVGRRSLEMPWRP
;
A
#
# COMPACT_ATOMS: atom_id res chain seq x y z
N MET A 1 66.29 59.30 7.73
CA MET A 1 65.67 58.16 8.44
C MET A 1 64.22 58.05 7.98
N ALA A 2 63.94 57.16 7.03
CA ALA A 2 62.58 56.87 6.56
C ALA A 2 62.26 55.42 6.96
N ARG A 3 61.14 55.23 7.68
CA ARG A 3 60.59 53.93 8.10
C ARG A 3 59.93 53.21 6.93
N GLU A 4 60.00 51.88 7.00
CA GLU A 4 59.38 50.85 6.14
C GLU A 4 57.96 51.16 5.62
N PRO A 5 57.56 50.48 4.54
CA PRO A 5 56.50 49.50 4.76
C PRO A 5 56.96 48.08 4.44
N ALA A 6 56.86 47.22 5.45
CA ALA A 6 57.04 45.79 5.36
C ALA A 6 56.03 45.22 4.35
N GLY A 7 56.55 44.72 3.24
CA GLY A 7 55.76 44.07 2.20
C GLY A 7 55.09 42.82 2.77
N ASP A 8 53.77 42.89 2.93
CA ASP A 8 52.91 41.79 3.31
C ASP A 8 52.98 40.70 2.22
N ARG A 9 53.83 39.70 2.46
CA ARG A 9 53.96 38.52 1.61
C ARG A 9 52.69 37.70 1.76
N THR A 10 51.72 38.02 0.90
CA THR A 10 50.50 37.27 0.66
C THR A 10 50.88 35.83 0.28
N ARG A 11 50.89 34.97 1.30
CA ARG A 11 51.14 33.54 1.19
C ARG A 11 49.92 32.96 0.47
N THR A 12 49.96 32.90 -0.85
CA THR A 12 48.98 32.17 -1.66
C THR A 12 49.08 30.70 -1.27
N ALA A 13 48.24 30.27 -0.33
CA ALA A 13 48.11 28.88 0.02
C ALA A 13 47.67 28.13 -1.23
N SER A 14 48.59 27.38 -1.84
CA SER A 14 48.27 26.54 -2.99
C SER A 14 47.19 25.55 -2.56
N VAL A 15 46.01 25.69 -3.15
CA VAL A 15 44.93 24.73 -2.99
C VAL A 15 45.43 23.41 -3.59
N GLY A 16 45.85 22.49 -2.73
CA GLY A 16 46.39 21.20 -3.16
C GLY A 16 45.34 20.41 -3.98
N PRO A 17 45.79 19.55 -4.91
CA PRO A 17 44.91 18.74 -5.77
C PRO A 17 43.85 17.94 -5.00
N ASP A 18 44.15 17.53 -3.77
CA ASP A 18 43.21 16.82 -2.88
C ASP A 18 41.95 17.65 -2.54
N ARG A 19 42.08 18.97 -2.41
CA ARG A 19 40.93 19.86 -2.16
C ARG A 19 40.03 19.98 -3.39
N ILE A 20 40.60 19.93 -4.59
CA ILE A 20 39.84 19.98 -5.84
C ILE A 20 39.04 18.68 -6.02
N HIS A 21 39.65 17.52 -5.75
CA HIS A 21 38.97 16.23 -5.80
C HIS A 21 37.84 16.12 -4.76
N GLU A 22 38.07 16.58 -3.52
CA GLU A 22 37.04 16.56 -2.48
C GLU A 22 35.87 17.50 -2.83
N LEU A 23 36.13 18.69 -3.36
CA LEU A 23 35.08 19.60 -3.82
C LEU A 23 34.28 19.01 -4.99
N ALA A 24 34.95 18.37 -5.96
CA ALA A 24 34.29 17.71 -7.07
C ALA A 24 33.40 16.55 -6.59
N ARG A 25 33.89 15.74 -5.62
CA ARG A 25 33.13 14.64 -5.03
C ARG A 25 31.87 15.14 -4.31
N ARG A 26 31.99 16.18 -3.48
CA ARG A 26 30.84 16.78 -2.78
C ARG A 26 29.79 17.28 -3.77
N ARG A 27 30.22 18.02 -4.80
CA ARG A 27 29.33 18.51 -5.85
C ARG A 27 28.63 17.38 -6.59
N ALA A 28 29.34 16.31 -6.94
CA ALA A 28 28.73 15.15 -7.59
C ALA A 28 27.69 14.45 -6.70
N CYS A 29 27.95 14.33 -5.40
CA CYS A 29 26.98 13.80 -4.44
C CYS A 29 25.74 14.71 -4.30
N ASP A 30 25.92 16.02 -4.24
CA ASP A 30 24.82 16.99 -4.16
C ASP A 30 23.97 16.96 -5.44
N GLU A 31 24.61 16.93 -6.62
CA GLU A 31 23.93 16.81 -7.91
C GLU A 31 23.14 15.49 -8.01
N ALA A 32 23.72 14.37 -7.55
CA ALA A 32 23.03 13.08 -7.51
C ALA A 32 21.77 13.13 -6.62
N LEU A 33 21.86 13.73 -5.42
CA LEU A 33 20.71 13.88 -4.52
C LEU A 33 19.59 14.74 -5.13
N VAL A 34 19.94 15.79 -5.89
CA VAL A 34 18.95 16.62 -6.59
C VAL A 34 18.26 15.83 -7.71
N ILE A 35 19.03 15.06 -8.49
CA ILE A 35 18.48 14.20 -9.55
C ILE A 35 17.54 13.15 -8.96
N ASP A 36 17.94 12.49 -7.88
CA ASP A 36 17.11 11.47 -7.22
C ASP A 36 15.78 12.04 -6.72
N ARG A 37 15.79 13.22 -6.09
CA ARG A 37 14.56 13.91 -5.66
C ARG A 37 13.65 14.30 -6.82
N LEU A 38 14.23 14.78 -7.93
CA LEU A 38 13.47 15.12 -9.13
C LEU A 38 12.80 13.87 -9.70
N VAL A 39 13.56 12.78 -9.83
CA VAL A 39 13.05 11.49 -10.33
C VAL A 39 11.94 10.96 -9.42
N GLU A 40 12.11 11.01 -8.10
CA GLU A 40 11.09 10.59 -7.15
C GLU A 40 9.81 11.44 -7.28
N THR A 41 9.94 12.76 -7.40
CA THR A 41 8.81 13.69 -7.55
C THR A 41 8.05 13.42 -8.85
N LEU A 42 8.76 13.28 -9.97
CA LEU A 42 8.16 12.97 -11.28
C LEU A 42 7.50 11.58 -11.27
N ARG A 43 8.14 10.60 -10.63
CA ARG A 43 7.60 9.24 -10.46
C ARG A 43 6.30 9.26 -9.67
N LEU A 44 6.25 9.99 -8.55
CA LEU A 44 5.05 10.11 -7.72
C LEU A 44 3.93 10.87 -8.45
N ALA A 45 4.25 11.95 -9.17
CA ALA A 45 3.28 12.70 -9.95
C ALA A 45 2.66 11.84 -11.07
N SER A 46 3.50 11.13 -11.84
CA SER A 46 3.05 10.20 -12.88
C SER A 46 2.19 9.07 -12.30
N PHE A 47 2.58 8.53 -11.15
CA PHE A 47 1.80 7.53 -10.43
C PHE A 47 0.44 8.04 -9.99
N ARG A 48 0.35 9.26 -9.42
CA ARG A 48 -0.92 9.87 -9.03
C ARG A 48 -1.85 10.11 -10.22
N SER A 49 -1.31 10.57 -11.35
CA SER A 49 -2.07 10.69 -12.60
C SER A 49 -2.60 9.33 -13.09
N PHE A 50 -1.80 8.28 -12.97
CA PHE A 50 -2.22 6.91 -13.27
C PHE A 50 -3.34 6.44 -12.33
N LEU A 51 -3.20 6.64 -11.01
CA LEU A 51 -4.27 6.28 -10.06
C LEU A 51 -5.56 7.04 -10.34
N ALA A 52 -5.46 8.34 -10.65
CA ALA A 52 -6.61 9.17 -10.95
C ALA A 52 -7.42 8.69 -12.16
N SER A 53 -6.77 8.04 -13.13
CA SER A 53 -7.42 7.54 -14.34
C SER A 53 -7.87 6.09 -14.25
N THR A 54 -7.27 5.27 -13.38
CA THR A 54 -7.49 3.82 -13.35
C THR A 54 -8.23 3.31 -12.13
N VAL A 55 -8.08 3.95 -10.98
CA VAL A 55 -8.71 3.52 -9.73
C VAL A 55 -10.03 4.26 -9.57
N VAL A 56 -11.12 3.51 -9.55
CA VAL A 56 -12.49 4.06 -9.60
C VAL A 56 -13.35 3.62 -8.41
N SER A 57 -12.86 2.67 -7.62
CA SER A 57 -13.64 2.07 -6.55
C SER A 57 -12.78 1.70 -5.34
N MET A 58 -13.45 1.37 -4.24
CA MET A 58 -12.86 0.76 -3.06
C MET A 58 -13.82 -0.27 -2.47
N SER A 59 -13.29 -1.23 -1.71
CA SER A 59 -14.14 -2.13 -0.91
C SER A 59 -14.87 -1.34 0.19
N ALA A 60 -16.16 -1.61 0.43
CA ALA A 60 -16.98 -0.74 1.27
C ALA A 60 -16.56 -0.71 2.76
N ILE A 61 -15.80 -1.71 3.20
CA ILE A 61 -15.26 -1.80 4.56
C ILE A 61 -14.01 -0.94 4.78
N VAL A 62 -13.32 -0.52 3.70
CA VAL A 62 -12.05 0.23 3.77
C VAL A 62 -12.12 1.46 4.68
N PRO A 63 -13.14 2.35 4.59
CA PRO A 63 -13.22 3.50 5.48
C PRO A 63 -13.28 3.12 6.97
N SER A 64 -13.99 2.04 7.32
CA SER A 64 -14.09 1.58 8.71
C SER A 64 -12.77 1.01 9.23
N VAL A 65 -11.98 0.35 8.38
CA VAL A 65 -10.66 -0.15 8.76
C VAL A 65 -9.67 0.99 8.96
N LEU A 66 -9.73 2.02 8.10
CA LEU A 66 -8.86 3.20 8.24
C LEU A 66 -9.22 4.03 9.48
N ASP A 67 -10.50 4.18 9.78
CA ASP A 67 -10.99 4.90 10.96
C ASP A 67 -10.47 4.29 12.28
N MET A 68 -10.38 2.95 12.35
CA MET A 68 -9.80 2.26 13.52
C MET A 68 -8.36 2.67 13.83
N VAL A 69 -7.60 3.11 12.83
CA VAL A 69 -6.21 3.55 12.99
C VAL A 69 -6.08 5.07 12.95
N GLY A 70 -7.19 5.81 13.07
CA GLY A 70 -7.21 7.26 13.04
C GLY A 70 -6.80 7.85 11.69
N SER A 71 -7.05 7.13 10.59
CA SER A 71 -6.79 7.59 9.23
C SER A 71 -8.09 7.69 8.43
N ASP A 72 -8.07 8.47 7.37
CA ASP A 72 -9.15 8.52 6.37
C ASP A 72 -8.65 8.05 4.99
N VAL A 73 -9.60 7.93 4.06
CA VAL A 73 -9.33 7.50 2.68
C VAL A 73 -8.42 8.49 1.92
N PRO A 74 -8.66 9.82 1.95
CA PRO A 74 -7.77 10.79 1.30
C PRO A 74 -6.32 10.73 1.80
N SER A 75 -6.12 10.65 3.12
CA SER A 75 -4.80 10.57 3.76
C SER A 75 -4.09 9.26 3.41
N ALA A 76 -4.83 8.14 3.40
CA ALA A 76 -4.31 6.87 2.92
C ALA A 76 -3.83 6.97 1.47
N LEU A 77 -4.65 7.51 0.57
CA LEU A 77 -4.32 7.71 -0.83
C LEU A 77 -3.07 8.61 -1.03
N GLN A 78 -2.91 9.65 -0.21
CA GLN A 78 -1.72 10.51 -0.25
C GLN A 78 -0.42 9.80 0.19
N ARG A 79 -0.54 8.80 1.09
CA ARG A 79 0.57 8.01 1.61
C ARG A 79 1.00 6.89 0.68
N ILE A 80 0.10 6.35 -0.14
CA ILE A 80 0.42 5.28 -1.10
C ILE A 80 1.59 5.70 -1.99
N ARG A 81 2.53 4.78 -2.18
CA ARG A 81 3.70 4.94 -3.06
C ARG A 81 3.68 3.90 -4.18
N PRO A 82 4.28 4.19 -5.34
CA PRO A 82 4.41 3.21 -6.41
C PRO A 82 5.27 2.03 -5.94
N GLY A 83 4.79 0.80 -6.17
CA GLY A 83 5.59 -0.39 -5.87
C GLY A 83 6.88 -0.44 -6.69
N HIS A 84 7.86 -1.22 -6.25
CA HIS A 84 9.18 -1.34 -6.92
C HIS A 84 9.08 -1.82 -8.38
N LEU A 85 8.02 -2.56 -8.74
CA LEU A 85 7.77 -3.04 -10.10
C LEU A 85 7.03 -2.02 -10.98
N TRP A 86 6.55 -0.91 -10.43
CA TRP A 86 5.87 0.13 -11.21
C TRP A 86 6.89 0.99 -11.97
N PRO A 87 6.68 1.28 -13.28
CA PRO A 87 5.46 1.04 -14.07
C PRO A 87 5.42 -0.29 -14.85
N ARG A 88 6.47 -1.14 -14.79
CA ARG A 88 6.53 -2.40 -15.55
C ARG A 88 5.35 -3.34 -15.25
N SER A 89 4.81 -3.25 -14.04
CA SER A 89 3.63 -3.99 -13.60
C SER A 89 2.36 -3.63 -14.39
N THR A 90 2.17 -2.38 -14.81
CA THR A 90 0.92 -1.97 -15.45
C THR A 90 0.80 -2.48 -16.89
N SER A 91 1.92 -2.67 -17.60
CA SER A 91 1.93 -3.14 -18.99
C SER A 91 1.46 -4.58 -19.17
N ARG A 92 1.52 -5.41 -18.11
CA ARG A 92 1.07 -6.82 -18.14
C ARG A 92 -0.40 -7.01 -17.74
N ALA A 93 -1.05 -5.97 -17.20
CA ALA A 93 -2.45 -6.05 -16.76
C ALA A 93 -3.46 -5.98 -17.94
N GLY A 94 -2.99 -5.78 -19.17
CA GLY A 94 -3.81 -5.86 -20.37
C GLY A 94 -4.26 -7.29 -20.64
N ARG A 95 -5.53 -7.60 -20.32
CA ARG A 95 -6.22 -8.89 -20.56
C ARG A 95 -5.95 -9.98 -19.52
N SER A 96 -6.41 -9.78 -18.29
CA SER A 96 -7.04 -10.92 -17.62
C SER A 96 -8.53 -10.84 -17.96
N PRO A 97 -9.11 -11.80 -18.70
CA PRO A 97 -10.54 -11.80 -18.94
C PRO A 97 -11.24 -11.80 -17.58
N ALA A 98 -12.24 -10.92 -17.43
CA ALA A 98 -13.14 -10.96 -16.31
C ALA A 98 -13.74 -12.38 -16.29
N SER A 99 -13.27 -13.23 -15.38
CA SER A 99 -13.84 -14.54 -15.15
C SER A 99 -15.16 -14.35 -14.41
N SER A 100 -16.17 -13.92 -15.16
CA SER A 100 -17.56 -14.18 -14.87
C SER A 100 -17.82 -15.68 -15.08
N ALA A 101 -17.36 -16.52 -14.16
CA ALA A 101 -17.82 -17.90 -14.08
C ALA A 101 -17.57 -18.44 -12.67
N LEU A 102 -18.66 -18.52 -11.93
CA LEU A 102 -18.90 -19.42 -10.81
C LEU A 102 -17.97 -20.64 -10.81
N GLY A 103 -17.00 -20.62 -9.91
CA GLY A 103 -16.05 -21.70 -9.73
C GLY A 103 -15.06 -21.33 -8.64
N ARG A 104 -15.50 -21.45 -7.39
CA ARG A 104 -14.61 -21.43 -6.21
C ARG A 104 -13.33 -22.22 -6.54
N LYS A 105 -12.16 -21.56 -6.50
CA LYS A 105 -11.07 -22.04 -5.63
C LYS A 105 -9.84 -21.16 -5.51
N ASP A 106 -9.53 -20.25 -6.44
CA ASP A 106 -8.34 -19.41 -6.28
C ASP A 106 -8.68 -17.95 -6.53
N LEU A 107 -8.85 -17.17 -5.46
CA LEU A 107 -8.77 -15.72 -5.54
C LEU A 107 -7.34 -15.38 -5.96
N VAL A 108 -7.11 -15.28 -7.26
CA VAL A 108 -5.86 -14.75 -7.80
C VAL A 108 -5.85 -13.27 -7.47
N TRP A 109 -5.13 -12.93 -6.41
CA TRP A 109 -4.89 -11.54 -6.03
C TRP A 109 -4.21 -10.84 -7.21
N PRO A 110 -4.76 -9.72 -7.69
CA PRO A 110 -4.11 -8.99 -8.77
C PRO A 110 -2.77 -8.47 -8.26
N MET A 111 -1.91 -8.14 -9.21
CA MET A 111 -0.65 -7.51 -8.87
C MET A 111 -0.89 -6.17 -8.16
N ARG A 112 -0.23 -6.01 -7.02
CA ARG A 112 -0.17 -4.77 -6.25
C ARG A 112 0.56 -3.69 -7.05
N ILE A 113 -0.11 -2.55 -7.25
CA ILE A 113 0.43 -1.43 -8.04
C ILE A 113 1.15 -0.44 -7.11
N GLY A 114 0.62 -0.23 -5.92
CA GLY A 114 1.21 0.59 -4.87
C GLY A 114 0.57 0.30 -3.53
N ASP A 115 1.25 0.66 -2.47
CA ASP A 115 0.84 0.44 -1.09
C ASP A 115 1.34 1.53 -0.15
N ALA A 116 0.78 1.53 1.06
CA ALA A 116 1.32 2.20 2.21
C ALA A 116 0.86 1.51 3.50
N VAL A 117 1.78 1.40 4.45
CA VAL A 117 1.47 0.99 5.81
C VAL A 117 0.84 2.19 6.53
N MET A 118 -0.39 2.02 6.99
CA MET A 118 -1.18 3.04 7.69
C MET A 118 -0.92 3.00 9.19
N ALA A 119 -0.82 1.80 9.76
CA ALA A 119 -0.42 1.53 11.13
C ALA A 119 0.50 0.33 11.20
N ASP A 120 1.53 0.43 12.04
CA ASP A 120 2.51 -0.63 12.31
C ASP A 120 2.69 -0.74 13.83
N GLY A 121 1.65 -1.25 14.49
CA GLY A 121 1.57 -1.35 15.94
C GLY A 121 1.57 -2.80 16.43
N ILE A 122 1.91 -2.98 17.71
CA ILE A 122 1.87 -4.29 18.37
C ILE A 122 0.47 -4.93 18.30
N LEU A 123 -0.57 -4.10 18.39
CA LEU A 123 -1.96 -4.57 18.44
C LEU A 123 -2.58 -4.74 17.05
N ALA A 124 -2.11 -3.98 16.06
CA ALA A 124 -2.66 -4.01 14.72
C ALA A 124 -1.65 -3.51 13.68
N TRP A 125 -1.63 -4.19 12.54
CA TRP A 125 -0.95 -3.76 11.33
C TRP A 125 -1.99 -3.54 10.23
N VAL A 126 -1.97 -2.36 9.61
CA VAL A 126 -2.90 -1.98 8.54
C VAL A 126 -2.12 -1.48 7.34
N GLU A 127 -2.35 -2.09 6.20
CA GLU A 127 -1.82 -1.69 4.90
C GLU A 127 -2.98 -1.32 3.97
N ALA A 128 -2.87 -0.20 3.27
CA ALA A 128 -3.75 0.11 2.15
C ALA A 128 -2.99 -0.10 0.84
N ALA A 129 -3.63 -0.72 -0.14
CA ALA A 129 -3.02 -1.08 -1.40
C ALA A 129 -3.95 -0.79 -2.58
N ILE A 130 -3.33 -0.51 -3.73
CA ILE A 130 -4.02 -0.44 -5.02
C ILE A 130 -3.90 -1.79 -5.71
N LEU A 131 -5.05 -2.44 -5.88
CA LEU A 131 -5.21 -3.75 -6.49
C LEU A 131 -6.09 -3.60 -7.75
N GLY A 132 -5.46 -3.60 -8.93
CA GLY A 132 -6.15 -3.32 -10.18
C GLY A 132 -6.76 -1.91 -10.20
N SER A 133 -8.08 -1.80 -10.25
CA SER A 133 -8.85 -0.54 -10.27
C SER A 133 -9.53 -0.21 -8.93
N SER A 134 -9.12 -0.88 -7.85
CA SER A 134 -9.72 -0.77 -6.52
C SER A 134 -8.68 -0.38 -5.46
N LEU A 135 -9.08 0.48 -4.52
CA LEU A 135 -8.40 0.67 -3.24
C LEU A 135 -8.89 -0.37 -2.25
N ASP A 136 -7.94 -1.08 -1.65
CA ASP A 136 -8.18 -2.23 -0.80
C ASP A 136 -7.25 -2.22 0.41
N ILE A 137 -7.54 -3.07 1.41
CA ILE A 137 -6.78 -3.12 2.66
C ILE A 137 -6.32 -4.53 2.99
N VAL A 138 -5.29 -4.58 3.84
CA VAL A 138 -4.95 -5.75 4.65
C VAL A 138 -4.86 -5.27 6.10
N LEU A 139 -5.63 -5.90 6.97
CA LEU A 139 -5.61 -5.70 8.42
C LEU A 139 -5.14 -7.00 9.08
N ARG A 140 -4.19 -6.90 9.99
CA ARG A 140 -3.79 -7.98 10.89
C ARG A 140 -3.96 -7.51 12.32
N ALA A 141 -4.82 -8.17 13.08
CA ALA A 141 -5.06 -7.86 14.49
C ALA A 141 -5.63 -9.09 15.20
N GLY A 142 -5.22 -9.35 16.45
CA GLY A 142 -5.86 -10.35 17.30
C GLY A 142 -5.97 -11.77 16.72
N GLY A 143 -4.96 -12.23 15.98
CA GLY A 143 -4.95 -13.57 15.37
C GLY A 143 -5.84 -13.72 14.13
N VAL A 144 -6.29 -12.61 13.54
CA VAL A 144 -7.00 -12.59 12.27
C VAL A 144 -6.30 -11.71 11.24
N GLU A 145 -6.36 -12.13 9.98
CA GLU A 145 -5.99 -11.33 8.81
C GLU A 145 -7.23 -11.10 7.95
N LEU A 146 -7.62 -9.83 7.78
CA LEU A 146 -8.69 -9.41 6.89
C LEU A 146 -8.06 -8.71 5.68
N ALA A 147 -8.23 -9.28 4.49
CA ALA A 147 -7.81 -8.67 3.24
C ALA A 147 -9.03 -8.43 2.35
N THR A 148 -9.05 -7.31 1.62
CA THR A 148 -10.12 -7.01 0.66
C THR A 148 -9.59 -6.95 -0.76
N TYR A 149 -10.40 -7.34 -1.73
CA TYR A 149 -10.14 -7.08 -3.13
C TYR A 149 -11.44 -6.88 -3.89
N ALA A 150 -11.59 -5.70 -4.50
CA ALA A 150 -12.69 -5.39 -5.41
C ALA A 150 -14.07 -5.79 -4.83
N GLY A 151 -14.33 -5.40 -3.58
CA GLY A 151 -15.57 -5.66 -2.87
C GLY A 151 -15.70 -7.05 -2.25
N VAL A 152 -14.74 -7.95 -2.43
CA VAL A 152 -14.72 -9.25 -1.74
C VAL A 152 -13.73 -9.18 -0.59
N ALA A 153 -14.13 -9.64 0.59
CA ALA A 153 -13.24 -9.80 1.72
C ALA A 153 -12.84 -11.27 1.91
N ARG A 154 -11.62 -11.46 2.39
CA ARG A 154 -11.04 -12.72 2.83
C ARG A 154 -10.60 -12.54 4.27
N LEU A 155 -11.24 -13.26 5.19
CA LEU A 155 -10.88 -13.32 6.60
C LEU A 155 -10.19 -14.65 6.87
N GLN A 156 -8.93 -14.58 7.26
CA GLN A 156 -8.14 -15.71 7.70
C GLN A 156 -8.07 -15.70 9.23
N VAL A 157 -8.34 -16.85 9.85
CA VAL A 157 -8.22 -17.07 11.29
C VAL A 157 -7.09 -18.07 11.50
N ASP A 158 -6.19 -17.78 12.44
CA ASP A 158 -4.96 -18.57 12.65
C ASP A 158 -5.23 -20.03 13.06
N ASP A 159 -6.43 -20.32 13.57
CA ASP A 159 -6.81 -21.68 13.95
C ASP A 159 -7.37 -22.50 12.78
N ARG A 160 -7.01 -23.78 12.80
CA ARG A 160 -7.53 -24.79 11.90
C ARG A 160 -8.90 -25.29 12.41
N LEU A 161 -9.97 -24.83 11.79
CA LEU A 161 -11.31 -25.31 12.11
C LEU A 161 -11.52 -26.74 11.59
N PRO A 162 -12.24 -27.60 12.31
CA PRO A 162 -12.68 -28.88 11.78
C PRO A 162 -13.50 -28.70 10.49
N ASP A 163 -13.34 -29.60 9.52
CA ASP A 163 -14.02 -29.51 8.21
C ASP A 163 -15.55 -29.39 8.33
N THR A 164 -16.14 -30.02 9.35
CA THR A 164 -17.57 -29.95 9.67
C THR A 164 -17.98 -28.55 10.11
N VAL A 165 -17.17 -27.89 10.95
CA VAL A 165 -17.40 -26.50 11.39
C VAL A 165 -17.24 -25.56 10.20
N LEU A 166 -16.18 -25.74 9.42
CA LEU A 166 -15.87 -24.90 8.27
C LEU A 166 -16.97 -24.97 7.20
N SER A 167 -17.47 -26.17 6.90
CA SER A 167 -18.57 -26.38 5.95
C SER A 167 -19.88 -25.78 6.46
N ALA A 168 -20.09 -25.74 7.78
CA ALA A 168 -21.24 -25.11 8.40
C ALA A 168 -21.16 -23.57 8.42
N CYS A 169 -20.02 -22.95 8.09
CA CYS A 169 -19.89 -21.49 8.04
C CYS A 169 -20.61 -20.88 6.83
N GLU A 170 -20.63 -21.57 5.68
CA GLU A 170 -21.19 -21.01 4.44
C GLU A 170 -22.68 -20.72 4.56
N GLY A 171 -23.10 -19.55 4.05
CA GLY A 171 -24.47 -19.06 4.15
C GLY A 171 -24.84 -18.48 5.52
N ARG A 172 -23.97 -18.56 6.54
CA ARG A 172 -24.23 -17.97 7.85
C ARG A 172 -23.75 -16.52 7.93
N PRO A 173 -24.41 -15.68 8.75
CA PRO A 173 -23.91 -14.36 9.08
C PRO A 173 -22.53 -14.44 9.73
N LEU A 174 -21.60 -13.61 9.27
CA LEU A 174 -20.21 -13.63 9.70
C LEU A 174 -20.06 -13.28 11.19
N ASP A 175 -20.92 -12.40 11.71
CA ASP A 175 -20.92 -12.01 13.13
C ASP A 175 -21.45 -13.10 14.07
N GLN A 176 -22.01 -14.20 13.55
CA GLN A 176 -22.31 -15.41 14.31
C GLN A 176 -21.13 -16.39 14.37
N ILE A 177 -20.10 -16.17 13.55
CA ILE A 177 -18.94 -17.06 13.44
C ILE A 177 -17.72 -16.41 14.07
N VAL A 178 -17.50 -15.12 13.78
CA VAL A 178 -16.33 -14.37 14.24
C VAL A 178 -16.79 -13.15 15.01
N ASP A 179 -16.42 -13.11 16.29
CA ASP A 179 -16.65 -11.94 17.13
C ASP A 179 -15.53 -10.91 16.94
N HIS A 180 -15.67 -10.05 15.93
CA HIS A 180 -14.73 -8.96 15.66
C HIS A 180 -15.48 -7.62 15.55
N PRO A 181 -15.02 -6.53 16.21
CA PRO A 181 -15.71 -5.23 16.21
C PRO A 181 -16.02 -4.66 14.82
N LEU A 182 -15.14 -4.89 13.82
CA LEU A 182 -15.38 -4.46 12.43
C LEU A 182 -16.52 -5.18 11.72
N LEU A 183 -16.83 -6.41 12.14
CA LEU A 183 -17.73 -7.31 11.41
C LEU A 183 -19.12 -7.35 12.05
N ARG A 184 -19.19 -7.08 13.35
CA ARG A 184 -20.41 -7.15 14.16
C ARG A 184 -21.52 -6.24 13.60
N GLY A 185 -22.70 -6.80 13.37
CA GLY A 185 -23.89 -6.05 12.96
C GLY A 185 -23.84 -5.49 11.52
N ARG A 186 -22.86 -5.89 10.71
CA ARG A 186 -22.74 -5.47 9.31
C ARG A 186 -23.54 -6.33 8.33
N GLY A 187 -24.04 -7.48 8.79
CA GLY A 187 -24.87 -8.39 7.97
C GLY A 187 -24.10 -9.10 6.85
N TYR A 188 -22.77 -9.16 6.92
CA TYR A 188 -21.98 -9.94 5.96
C TYR A 188 -22.31 -11.43 6.08
N VAL A 189 -22.44 -12.10 4.94
CA VAL A 189 -22.74 -13.53 4.87
C VAL A 189 -21.55 -14.24 4.27
N VAL A 190 -21.16 -15.38 4.85
CA VAL A 190 -20.03 -16.16 4.35
C VAL A 190 -20.41 -16.83 3.03
N ASP A 191 -19.77 -16.42 1.94
CA ASP A 191 -19.97 -16.95 0.59
C ASP A 191 -19.07 -18.16 0.29
N GLY A 192 -18.03 -18.37 1.08
CA GLY A 192 -17.11 -19.49 0.93
C GLY A 192 -16.27 -19.70 2.17
N ALA A 193 -16.00 -20.96 2.48
CA ALA A 193 -15.13 -21.34 3.58
C ALA A 193 -14.18 -22.46 3.14
N TYR A 194 -12.88 -22.28 3.36
CA TYR A 194 -11.89 -23.29 2.98
C TYR A 194 -10.67 -23.26 3.88
N GLN A 195 -9.95 -24.39 3.87
CA GLN A 195 -8.76 -24.58 4.67
C GLN A 195 -7.54 -24.12 3.88
N ALA A 196 -6.81 -23.13 4.39
CA ALA A 196 -5.42 -22.89 4.00
C ALA A 196 -4.49 -23.75 4.87
N ARG A 197 -3.20 -23.82 4.50
CA ARG A 197 -2.19 -24.73 5.08
C ARG A 197 -2.31 -24.87 6.60
N ASP A 198 -2.32 -23.73 7.29
CA ASP A 198 -2.33 -23.64 8.75
C ASP A 198 -3.43 -22.71 9.30
N ALA A 199 -4.42 -22.34 8.48
CA ALA A 199 -5.43 -21.34 8.85
C ALA A 199 -6.76 -21.57 8.13
N SER A 200 -7.89 -21.29 8.79
CA SER A 200 -9.20 -21.33 8.14
C SER A 200 -9.53 -19.99 7.50
N VAL A 201 -10.10 -20.03 6.29
CA VAL A 201 -10.39 -18.84 5.50
C VAL A 201 -11.88 -18.76 5.21
N LEU A 202 -12.46 -17.61 5.49
CA LEU A 202 -13.83 -17.24 5.15
C LEU A 202 -13.80 -16.13 4.09
N THR A 203 -14.62 -16.24 3.06
CA THR A 203 -14.80 -15.21 2.03
C THR A 203 -16.23 -14.70 2.03
N PHE A 204 -16.42 -13.40 1.85
CA PHE A 204 -17.72 -12.75 1.87
C PHE A 204 -17.71 -11.46 1.05
N ASP A 205 -18.84 -11.11 0.45
CA ASP A 205 -19.03 -9.82 -0.22
C ASP A 205 -19.17 -8.67 0.81
N VAL A 206 -18.30 -7.67 0.69
CA VAL A 206 -18.37 -6.41 1.46
C VAL A 206 -18.90 -5.25 0.62
N GLY A 207 -19.15 -5.46 -0.68
CA GLY A 207 -19.60 -4.47 -1.63
C GLY A 207 -18.51 -3.49 -2.07
N ARG A 208 -18.84 -2.71 -3.10
CA ARG A 208 -17.96 -1.67 -3.66
C ARG A 208 -18.55 -0.30 -3.43
N ARG A 209 -17.69 0.68 -3.23
CA ARG A 209 -18.03 2.11 -3.23
C ARG A 209 -17.24 2.81 -4.32
N SER A 210 -17.86 3.83 -4.93
CA SER A 210 -17.13 4.76 -5.79
C SER A 210 -16.04 5.45 -4.98
N LEU A 211 -14.89 5.66 -5.60
CA LEU A 211 -13.76 6.33 -4.97
C LEU A 211 -13.47 7.65 -5.69
N GLU A 212 -13.48 8.74 -4.93
CA GLU A 212 -13.05 10.05 -5.39
C GLU A 212 -11.56 10.25 -5.07
N MET A 213 -10.83 10.80 -6.05
CA MET A 213 -9.38 11.00 -5.93
C MET A 213 -9.08 12.39 -5.41
N PRO A 214 -8.30 12.54 -4.31
CA PRO A 214 -8.13 13.83 -3.64
C PRO A 214 -7.21 14.80 -4.40
N TRP A 215 -6.66 14.40 -5.54
CA TRP A 215 -5.82 15.21 -6.43
C TRP A 215 -6.42 15.34 -7.84
N ARG A 216 -7.70 15.01 -8.03
CA ARG A 216 -8.39 15.41 -9.27
C ARG A 216 -8.60 16.93 -9.22
N PRO A 217 -8.23 17.66 -10.29
CA PRO A 217 -8.47 19.09 -10.39
C PRO A 217 -9.97 19.41 -10.48
#